data_AF-A0A7S4BS60-F1
#
_entry.id   AF-A0A7S4BS60-F1
#
_cell.length_a   1.000
_cell.length_b   1.000
_cell.length_c   1.000
_cell.angle_alpha   90.00
_cell.angle_beta   90.00
_cell.angle_gamma   90.00
#
_symmetry.space_group_name_H-M   'P 1'
#
loop_
_entity.id
_entity.type
_entity.pdbx_description
1 polymer ?
#
loop_
_entity_poly.entity_id
_entity_poly.type
_entity_poly.pdbx_seq_one_letter_code
_entity_poly.pdbx_strand_id
1 'polypeptide(L)'
;MTQSEDLSAFLWIVVMGGFTAFLAAFGIGANDVANAYATSVGSKALTIKQACVLAVIFEFAGSVLAGSAVADTIRKGIADYACYEGGYMDSAILMYGNLCVVGSVAIWLALASWLEMCAPPSPALKISTSAGSIMTAAKTGLLVRLRQDPCTLPVLIC
;
A
#
# COMPACT_ATOMS: atom_id res chain seq x y z
N MET A 1 26.15 -23.31 5.87
CA MET A 1 25.95 -22.27 4.84
C MET A 1 25.80 -20.96 5.59
N THR A 2 26.57 -19.96 5.18
CA THR A 2 26.95 -18.76 5.93
C THR A 2 25.83 -17.72 5.99
N GLN A 3 25.35 -17.43 7.20
CA GLN A 3 24.32 -16.42 7.51
C GLN A 3 24.62 -15.01 6.94
N SER A 4 25.87 -14.72 6.57
CA SER A 4 26.33 -13.46 5.96
C SER A 4 26.04 -13.33 4.46
N GLU A 5 25.99 -14.45 3.72
CA GLU A 5 25.70 -14.45 2.27
C GLU A 5 24.21 -14.21 2.03
N ASP A 6 23.35 -14.80 2.88
CA ASP A 6 21.89 -14.68 2.79
C ASP A 6 21.40 -13.25 3.06
N LEU A 7 21.97 -12.57 4.06
CA LEU A 7 21.58 -11.20 4.37
C LEU A 7 21.89 -10.25 3.20
N SER A 8 23.07 -10.41 2.57
CA SER A 8 23.48 -9.61 1.42
C SER A 8 22.60 -9.90 0.19
N ALA A 9 22.15 -11.15 0.02
CA ALA A 9 21.24 -11.54 -1.05
C ALA A 9 19.81 -11.00 -0.87
N PHE A 10 19.35 -10.72 0.36
CA PHE A 10 18.03 -10.12 0.61
C PHE A 10 18.06 -8.63 0.92
N LEU A 11 19.22 -8.06 1.23
CA LEU A 11 19.37 -6.64 1.60
C LEU A 11 18.83 -5.72 0.50
N TRP A 12 19.09 -6.04 -0.77
CA TRP A 12 18.59 -5.24 -1.89
C TRP A 12 17.05 -5.21 -1.93
N ILE A 13 16.36 -6.32 -1.60
CA ILE A 13 14.89 -6.39 -1.54
C ILE A 13 14.38 -5.48 -0.43
N VAL A 14 15.03 -5.51 0.74
CA VAL A 14 14.63 -4.68 1.89
C VAL A 14 14.89 -3.19 1.62
N VAL A 15 16.02 -2.84 1.00
CA VAL A 15 16.35 -1.45 0.67
C VAL A 15 15.38 -0.91 -0.39
N MET A 16 15.15 -1.66 -1.47
CA MET A 16 14.19 -1.26 -2.50
C MET A 16 12.76 -1.23 -1.96
N GLY A 17 12.39 -2.20 -1.12
CA GLY A 17 11.08 -2.27 -0.48
C GLY A 17 10.84 -1.15 0.50
N GLY A 18 11.86 -0.75 1.27
CA GLY A 18 11.78 0.42 2.14
C GLY A 18 11.57 1.71 1.36
N PHE A 19 12.28 1.88 0.24
CA PHE A 19 12.12 3.05 -0.61
C PHE A 19 10.73 3.12 -1.26
N THR A 20 10.24 2.01 -1.85
CA THR A 20 8.90 1.97 -2.46
C THR A 20 7.79 2.07 -1.41
N ALA A 21 7.97 1.48 -0.23
CA ALA A 21 7.04 1.61 0.88
C ALA A 21 6.95 3.05 1.38
N PHE A 22 8.07 3.77 1.44
CA PHE A 22 8.07 5.18 1.80
C PHE A 22 7.30 6.03 0.78
N LEU A 23 7.53 5.80 -0.52
CA LEU A 23 6.79 6.50 -1.58
C LEU A 23 5.29 6.17 -1.54
N ALA A 24 4.93 4.89 -1.35
CA ALA A 24 3.54 4.47 -1.21
C ALA A 24 2.87 5.11 0.02
N ALA A 25 3.54 5.09 1.18
CA ALA A 25 3.02 5.69 2.40
C ALA A 25 2.82 7.21 2.26
N PHE A 26 3.73 7.90 1.57
CA PHE A 26 3.58 9.33 1.27
C PHE A 26 2.35 9.59 0.38
N GLY A 27 2.16 8.80 -0.68
CA GLY A 27 1.00 8.92 -1.57
C GLY A 27 -0.33 8.62 -0.88
N ILE A 28 -0.39 7.55 -0.07
CA ILE A 28 -1.58 7.20 0.71
C ILE A 28 -1.90 8.30 1.72
N GLY A 29 -0.91 8.73 2.51
CA GLY A 29 -1.12 9.77 3.52
C GLY A 29 -1.56 11.11 2.93
N ALA A 30 -1.03 11.51 1.77
CA ALA A 30 -1.46 12.72 1.08
C ALA A 30 -2.94 12.64 0.64
N ASN A 31 -3.36 11.48 0.12
CA ASN A 31 -4.74 11.24 -0.29
C ASN A 31 -5.70 11.21 0.90
N ASP A 32 -5.30 10.56 2.00
CA ASP A 32 -6.11 10.45 3.21
C ASP A 32 -6.32 11.83 3.86
N VAL A 33 -5.27 12.65 3.96
CA VAL A 33 -5.37 14.02 4.48
C VAL A 33 -6.23 14.90 3.57
N ALA A 34 -6.08 14.79 2.25
CA ALA A 34 -6.92 15.55 1.31
C ALA A 34 -8.39 15.19 1.48
N ASN A 35 -8.72 13.91 1.61
CA ASN A 35 -10.11 13.45 1.77
C ASN A 35 -10.70 13.81 3.15
N ALA A 36 -9.92 13.68 4.23
CA ALA A 36 -10.38 13.97 5.59
C ALA A 36 -10.56 15.47 5.87
N TYR A 37 -9.71 16.32 5.29
CA TYR A 37 -9.70 17.76 5.59
C TYR A 37 -10.28 18.65 4.48
N ALA A 38 -10.65 18.12 3.31
CA ALA A 38 -11.20 18.90 2.18
C ALA A 38 -12.41 19.76 2.55
N THR A 39 -13.38 19.21 3.30
CA THR A 39 -14.62 19.92 3.67
C THR A 39 -14.39 20.98 4.74
N SER A 40 -13.52 20.70 5.71
CA SER A 40 -13.18 21.63 6.80
C SER A 40 -12.33 22.81 6.30
N VAL A 41 -11.42 22.57 5.36
CA VAL A 41 -10.64 23.63 4.71
C VAL A 41 -11.49 24.40 3.69
N GLY A 42 -12.36 23.72 2.94
CA GLY A 42 -13.27 24.33 1.96
C GLY A 42 -14.35 25.23 2.59
N SER A 43 -14.83 24.88 3.79
CA SER A 43 -15.79 25.70 4.57
C SER A 43 -15.13 26.86 5.34
N LYS A 44 -13.80 27.03 5.23
CA LYS A 44 -12.99 27.98 6.01
C LYS A 44 -13.06 27.76 7.53
N ALA A 45 -13.51 26.59 7.98
CA ALA A 45 -13.47 26.23 9.40
C ALA A 45 -12.03 26.03 9.91
N LEU A 46 -11.14 25.53 9.03
CA LEU A 46 -9.72 25.34 9.31
C LEU A 46 -8.86 25.91 8.18
N THR A 47 -7.74 26.55 8.54
CA THR A 47 -6.74 26.98 7.53
C THR A 47 -5.86 25.80 7.10
N ILE A 48 -5.31 25.84 5.88
CA ILE A 48 -4.40 24.79 5.36
C ILE A 48 -3.24 24.51 6.31
N LYS A 49 -2.67 25.56 6.92
CA LYS A 49 -1.56 25.40 7.88
C LYS A 49 -1.97 24.64 9.14
N GLN A 50 -3.16 24.92 9.67
CA GLN A 50 -3.67 24.22 10.86
C GLN A 50 -4.04 22.77 10.54
N ALA A 51 -4.67 22.53 9.39
CA ALA A 51 -5.00 21.19 8.94
C ALA A 51 -3.74 20.31 8.80
N CYS A 52 -2.64 20.86 8.27
CA CYS A 52 -1.38 20.12 8.13
C CYS A 52 -0.76 19.73 9.49
N VAL A 53 -0.75 20.64 10.47
CA VAL A 53 -0.22 20.33 11.82
C VAL A 53 -1.07 19.27 12.53
N LEU A 54 -2.40 19.37 12.44
CA LEU A 54 -3.31 18.37 13.00
C LEU A 54 -3.14 17.01 12.31
N ALA A 55 -3.07 17.00 10.96
CA ALA A 55 -2.82 15.79 10.19
C ALA A 55 -1.55 15.09 10.64
N VAL A 56 -0.42 15.80 10.78
CA VAL A 56 0.84 15.19 11.21
C VAL A 56 0.71 14.54 12.59
N ILE A 57 0.07 15.21 13.56
CA ILE A 57 -0.06 14.67 14.92
C ILE A 57 -0.98 13.44 14.96
N PHE A 58 -2.17 13.54 14.35
CA PHE A 58 -3.18 12.50 14.43
C PHE A 58 -2.88 11.30 13.52
N GLU A 59 -2.35 11.51 12.31
CA GLU A 59 -1.93 10.43 11.42
C GLU A 59 -0.73 9.67 11.98
N PHE A 60 0.26 10.39 12.54
CA PHE A 60 1.41 9.75 13.16
C PHE A 60 1.00 8.98 14.42
N ALA A 61 0.18 9.58 15.30
CA ALA A 61 -0.32 8.90 16.49
C ALA A 61 -1.16 7.66 16.14
N GLY A 62 -2.03 7.75 15.13
CA GLY A 62 -2.82 6.63 14.64
C GLY A 62 -1.94 5.49 14.10
N SER A 63 -0.94 5.82 13.30
CA SER A 63 0.01 4.85 12.75
C SER A 63 0.80 4.13 13.85
N VAL A 64 1.30 4.86 14.85
CA VAL A 64 2.08 4.29 15.96
C VAL A 64 1.22 3.43 16.89
N LEU A 65 -0.01 3.87 17.20
CA LEU A 65 -0.87 3.19 18.19
C LEU A 65 -1.67 2.03 17.60
N ALA A 66 -2.14 2.14 16.36
CA ALA A 66 -3.03 1.16 15.73
C ALA A 66 -2.42 0.43 14.53
N GLY A 67 -1.27 0.88 14.01
CA GLY A 67 -0.68 0.33 12.79
C GLY A 67 -0.31 -1.15 12.88
N SER A 68 0.18 -1.61 14.03
CA SER A 68 0.59 -3.02 14.21
C SER A 68 -0.61 -3.98 14.16
N ALA A 69 -1.73 -3.64 14.78
CA ALA A 69 -2.94 -4.46 14.75
C ALA A 69 -3.56 -4.54 13.35
N VAL A 70 -3.53 -3.44 12.60
CA VAL A 70 -4.04 -3.40 11.21
C VAL A 70 -3.11 -4.15 10.25
N ALA A 71 -1.80 -3.96 10.36
CA ALA A 71 -0.83 -4.74 9.59
C ALA A 71 -0.96 -6.24 9.86
N ASP A 72 -1.24 -6.62 11.12
CA ASP A 72 -1.44 -8.00 11.54
C ASP A 72 -2.67 -8.68 10.96
N THR A 73 -3.74 -7.92 10.76
CA THR A 73 -4.97 -8.43 10.17
C THR A 73 -4.86 -8.51 8.64
N ILE A 74 -4.23 -7.52 8.00
CA ILE A 74 -3.96 -7.53 6.56
C ILE A 74 -3.03 -8.69 6.20
N ARG A 75 -1.93 -8.87 6.92
CA ARG A 75 -0.94 -9.91 6.60
C ARG A 75 -1.53 -11.32 6.65
N LYS A 76 -2.34 -11.60 7.68
CA LYS A 76 -3.04 -12.89 7.85
C LYS A 76 -4.17 -13.10 6.84
N GLY A 77 -4.74 -12.03 6.31
CA GLY A 77 -5.80 -12.10 5.31
C GLY A 77 -5.31 -12.36 3.89
N ILE A 78 -4.02 -12.10 3.61
CA ILE A 78 -3.43 -12.17 2.26
C ILE A 78 -2.46 -13.35 2.11
N ALA A 79 -1.64 -13.66 3.12
CA ALA A 79 -0.68 -14.77 3.04
C ALA A 79 -0.79 -15.69 4.26
N ASP A 80 -0.87 -17.00 4.01
CA ASP A 80 -0.83 -18.02 5.07
C ASP A 80 0.61 -18.43 5.33
N TYR A 81 1.17 -18.05 6.48
CA TYR A 81 2.56 -18.33 6.84
C TYR A 81 2.84 -19.82 7.03
N ALA A 82 1.84 -20.62 7.39
CA ALA A 82 1.99 -22.07 7.57
C ALA A 82 2.40 -22.78 6.26
N CYS A 83 2.08 -22.18 5.11
CA CYS A 83 2.47 -22.69 3.80
C CYS A 83 3.94 -22.42 3.44
N TYR A 84 4.60 -21.47 4.11
CA TYR A 84 5.96 -21.03 3.77
C TYR A 84 7.01 -21.40 4.84
N GLU A 85 6.61 -22.12 5.91
CA GLU A 85 7.49 -22.61 6.97
C GLU A 85 8.36 -23.83 6.55
N GLY A 86 8.12 -24.40 5.35
CA GLY A 86 8.75 -25.64 4.89
C GLY A 86 10.18 -25.53 4.33
N GLY A 87 10.64 -24.34 3.93
CA GLY A 87 11.97 -24.19 3.32
C GLY A 87 12.44 -22.76 3.03
N TYR A 88 13.75 -22.59 2.84
CA TYR A 88 14.40 -21.29 2.58
C TYR A 88 13.88 -20.60 1.30
N MET A 89 13.57 -21.37 0.25
CA MET A 89 13.09 -20.84 -1.03
C MET A 89 11.66 -20.26 -0.93
N ASP A 90 10.86 -20.74 0.02
CA ASP A 90 9.49 -20.30 0.25
C ASP A 90 9.41 -18.97 1.01
N SER A 91 10.36 -18.66 1.89
CA SER A 91 10.42 -17.35 2.54
C SER A 91 10.87 -16.24 1.57
N ALA A 92 11.79 -16.56 0.65
CA ALA A 92 12.28 -15.63 -0.37
C ALA A 92 11.18 -15.18 -1.33
N ILE A 93 10.30 -16.10 -1.74
CA ILE A 93 9.18 -15.80 -2.66
C ILE A 93 8.20 -14.79 -2.03
N LEU A 94 7.99 -14.89 -0.71
CA LEU A 94 7.07 -14.03 0.04
C LEU A 94 7.63 -12.62 0.19
N MET A 95 8.94 -12.48 0.42
CA MET A 95 9.62 -11.18 0.45
C MET A 95 9.57 -10.48 -0.91
N TYR A 96 9.84 -11.22 -2.00
CA TYR A 96 9.77 -10.68 -3.36
C TYR A 96 8.34 -10.29 -3.76
N GLY A 97 7.35 -11.11 -3.42
CA GLY A 97 5.95 -10.80 -3.68
C GLY A 97 5.48 -9.53 -2.95
N ASN A 98 5.88 -9.35 -1.69
CA ASN A 98 5.58 -8.12 -0.94
C ASN A 98 6.24 -6.88 -1.56
N LEU A 99 7.49 -6.99 -2.03
CA LEU A 99 8.17 -5.90 -2.75
C LEU A 99 7.38 -5.48 -3.99
N CYS A 100 6.89 -6.45 -4.75
CA CYS A 100 6.13 -6.20 -5.97
C CYS A 100 4.78 -5.53 -5.69
N VAL A 101 4.03 -6.03 -4.70
CA VAL A 101 2.76 -5.44 -4.29
C VAL A 101 2.95 -3.97 -3.89
N VAL A 102 3.96 -3.68 -3.07
CA VAL A 102 4.25 -2.31 -2.64
C VAL A 102 4.72 -1.43 -3.80
N GLY A 103 5.53 -1.97 -4.71
CA GLY A 103 5.97 -1.29 -5.93
C GLY A 103 4.81 -0.91 -6.84
N SER A 104 3.89 -1.85 -7.11
CA SER A 104 2.71 -1.62 -7.94
C SER A 104 1.76 -0.60 -7.31
N VAL A 105 1.59 -0.61 -5.99
CA VAL A 105 0.83 0.43 -5.26
C VAL A 105 1.50 1.80 -5.41
N ALA A 106 2.82 1.89 -5.21
CA ALA A 106 3.57 3.15 -5.32
C ALA A 106 3.47 3.75 -6.73
N ILE A 107 3.66 2.92 -7.77
CA ILE A 107 3.54 3.34 -9.18
C ILE A 107 2.12 3.82 -9.48
N TRP A 108 1.11 3.09 -9.01
CA TRP A 108 -0.28 3.46 -9.27
C TRP A 108 -0.69 4.76 -8.57
N LEU A 109 -0.24 4.98 -7.33
CA LEU A 109 -0.45 6.24 -6.62
C LEU A 109 0.25 7.40 -7.32
N ALA A 110 1.50 7.20 -7.76
CA ALA A 110 2.23 8.21 -8.52
C ALA A 110 1.53 8.55 -9.85
N LEU A 111 1.02 7.54 -10.56
CA LEU A 111 0.23 7.73 -11.78
C LEU A 111 -1.09 8.47 -11.50
N ALA A 112 -1.82 8.08 -10.45
CA ALA A 112 -3.08 8.72 -10.08
C ALA A 112 -2.86 10.20 -9.77
N SER A 113 -1.87 10.54 -8.93
CA SER A 113 -1.54 11.93 -8.61
C SER A 113 -1.08 12.73 -9.83
N TRP A 114 -0.29 12.12 -10.73
CA TRP A 114 0.14 12.79 -11.96
C TRP A 114 -1.03 13.09 -12.90
N LEU A 115 -1.99 12.17 -13.01
CA LEU A 115 -3.22 12.34 -13.79
C LEU A 115 -4.17 13.38 -13.16
N GLU A 116 -4.28 13.44 -11.83
CA GLU A 116 -5.06 14.46 -11.12
C GLU A 116 -4.54 15.88 -11.37
N MET A 117 -3.21 16.05 -11.45
CA MET A 117 -2.57 17.33 -11.74
C MET A 117 -2.61 17.70 -13.23
N CYS A 118 -2.62 16.72 -14.12
CA CYS A 118 -2.62 16.94 -15.57
C CYS A 118 -4.04 17.06 -16.17
N ALA A 119 -5.09 16.60 -15.47
CA ALA A 119 -6.44 16.61 -15.99
C ALA A 119 -7.16 17.96 -15.74
N PRO A 120 -7.84 18.55 -16.75
CA PRO A 120 -8.74 19.68 -16.55
C PRO A 120 -9.94 19.28 -15.66
N PRO A 121 -10.59 20.23 -14.95
CA PRO A 121 -11.69 19.95 -14.02
C PRO A 121 -12.89 19.41 -14.80
N SER A 122 -12.95 18.10 -14.95
CA SER A 122 -13.96 17.39 -15.71
C SER A 122 -14.39 16.13 -14.95
N PRO A 123 -15.66 15.70 -15.08
CA PRO A 123 -16.22 14.56 -14.35
C PRO A 123 -15.52 13.21 -14.63
N ALA A 124 -14.57 13.16 -15.56
CA ALA A 124 -13.76 11.99 -15.87
C ALA A 124 -12.88 11.53 -14.68
N LEU A 125 -12.51 12.42 -13.75
CA LEU A 125 -11.66 12.06 -12.62
C LEU A 125 -12.40 11.25 -11.53
N LYS A 126 -13.73 11.38 -11.43
CA LYS A 126 -14.53 10.48 -10.58
C LYS A 126 -14.42 9.02 -11.02
N ILE A 127 -14.03 8.78 -12.28
CA ILE A 127 -13.81 7.44 -12.83
C ILE A 127 -12.49 6.86 -12.35
N SER A 128 -11.46 7.65 -11.99
CA SER A 128 -10.19 7.11 -11.48
C SER A 128 -10.32 6.59 -10.05
N THR A 129 -11.01 7.33 -9.18
CA THR A 129 -11.33 6.88 -7.81
C THR A 129 -12.28 5.66 -7.83
N SER A 130 -13.19 5.59 -8.81
CA SER A 130 -14.01 4.40 -9.02
C SER A 130 -13.29 3.27 -9.76
N ALA A 131 -12.24 3.55 -10.55
CA ALA A 131 -11.38 2.54 -11.17
C ALA A 131 -10.50 1.84 -10.13
N GLY A 132 -10.01 2.57 -9.12
CA GLY A 132 -9.40 1.98 -7.92
C GLY A 132 -10.38 1.04 -7.20
N SER A 133 -11.64 1.45 -7.06
CA SER A 133 -12.73 0.60 -6.52
C SER A 133 -13.07 -0.59 -7.43
N ILE A 134 -13.01 -0.43 -8.76
CA ILE A 134 -13.20 -1.50 -9.76
C ILE A 134 -12.05 -2.51 -9.69
N MET A 135 -10.83 -2.08 -9.40
CA MET A 135 -9.72 -3.00 -9.17
C MET A 135 -9.84 -3.68 -7.80
N THR A 136 -10.33 -3.02 -6.75
CA THR A 136 -10.69 -3.72 -5.50
C THR A 136 -11.78 -4.76 -5.77
N ALA A 137 -12.76 -4.47 -6.64
CA ALA A 137 -13.80 -5.43 -7.04
C ALA A 137 -13.27 -6.54 -7.95
N ALA A 138 -12.38 -6.25 -8.91
CA ALA A 138 -11.73 -7.23 -9.77
C ALA A 138 -10.76 -8.10 -8.97
N LYS A 139 -10.04 -7.52 -8.01
CA LYS A 139 -9.21 -8.20 -7.02
C LYS A 139 -10.09 -8.99 -6.06
N THR A 140 -11.29 -8.55 -5.68
CA THR A 140 -12.23 -9.34 -4.87
C THR A 140 -12.79 -10.53 -5.64
N GLY A 141 -13.13 -10.37 -6.92
CA GLY A 141 -13.58 -11.44 -7.81
C GLY A 141 -12.48 -12.45 -8.15
N LEU A 142 -11.25 -11.97 -8.33
CA LEU A 142 -10.06 -12.80 -8.52
C LEU A 142 -9.59 -13.43 -7.19
N LEU A 143 -9.70 -12.75 -6.04
CA LEU A 143 -9.40 -13.29 -4.70
C LEU A 143 -10.40 -14.36 -4.26
N VAL A 144 -11.68 -14.25 -4.65
CA VAL A 144 -12.67 -15.32 -4.46
C VAL A 144 -12.31 -16.57 -5.26
N ARG A 145 -11.60 -16.43 -6.39
CA ARG A 145 -11.10 -17.55 -7.20
C ARG A 145 -9.69 -18.01 -6.79
N LEU A 146 -8.82 -17.12 -6.30
CA LEU A 146 -7.44 -17.41 -5.88
C LEU A 146 -7.31 -17.83 -4.42
N ARG A 147 -8.40 -17.78 -3.63
CA ARG A 147 -8.47 -18.45 -2.30
C ARG A 147 -8.34 -19.98 -2.38
N GLN A 148 -8.32 -20.54 -3.58
CA GLN A 148 -8.09 -21.96 -3.80
C GLN A 148 -6.59 -22.34 -3.71
N ASP A 149 -5.65 -21.40 -3.89
CA ASP A 149 -4.19 -21.65 -3.82
C ASP A 149 -3.44 -20.53 -3.03
N PRO A 150 -3.40 -20.58 -1.68
CA PRO A 150 -2.76 -19.54 -0.86
C PRO A 150 -1.24 -19.42 -1.07
N CYS A 151 -0.59 -20.43 -1.65
CA CYS A 151 0.87 -20.48 -1.85
C CYS A 151 1.37 -19.67 -3.07
N THR A 152 0.51 -19.35 -4.04
CA THR A 152 0.91 -18.73 -5.33
C THR A 152 0.46 -17.27 -5.47
N LEU A 153 -0.42 -16.82 -4.57
CA LEU A 153 -1.04 -15.50 -4.59
C LEU A 153 -0.05 -14.31 -4.63
N PRO A 154 1.07 -14.29 -3.86
CA PRO A 154 1.97 -13.13 -3.87
C PRO A 154 2.80 -12.99 -5.15
N VAL A 155 2.94 -14.02 -5.98
CA VAL A 155 3.71 -13.99 -7.24
C VAL A 155 2.84 -13.56 -8.43
N LEU A 156 1.53 -13.84 -8.37
CA LEU A 156 0.59 -13.55 -9.46
C LEU A 156 0.18 -12.06 -9.53
N ILE A 157 0.45 -11.27 -8.48
CA ILE A 157 0.02 -9.87 -8.32
C ILE A 157 1.05 -8.85 -8.85
N CYS A 158 2.22 -9.30 -9.32
CA CYS A 158 3.36 -8.44 -9.68
C CYS A 158 3.11 -7.39 -10.80
#